data_AF-A0A2H0LH13-F1
#
_entry.id   AF-A0A2H0LH13-F1
#
_cell.length_a   1.000
_cell.length_b   1.000
_cell.length_c   1.000
_cell.angle_alpha   90.00
_cell.angle_beta   90.00
_cell.angle_gamma   90.00
#
_symmetry.space_group_name_H-M   'P 1'
#
loop_
_entity.id
_entity.type
_entity.pdbx_description
1 polymer ?
#
loop_
_entity_poly.entity_id
_entity_poly.type
_entity_poly.pdbx_seq_one_letter_code
_entity_poly.pdbx_strand_id
1 'polypeptide(L)'
;MKKSPRRTAVLTQPKRAASARASGKTKYIYAFGAGKADGRAEMKQLLGGKGANLAEMTNMGVPVPAGFTITTEVCRKFYELGQRWPQGLDAELAQRLKWLEGVTKKGFGDPRNPLLVSVRSGAAVSMPGMMDTILNLGLNTQTVHGM
;
A
#
# COMPACT_ATOMS: atom_id res chain seq x y z
N MET A 1 -13.89 67.55 -1.20
CA MET A 1 -12.52 67.01 -1.09
C MET A 1 -12.45 66.17 0.19
N LYS A 2 -12.14 64.88 0.28
CA LYS A 2 -11.64 63.81 -0.60
C LYS A 2 -12.23 62.49 -0.04
N LYS A 3 -13.05 61.74 -0.79
CA LYS A 3 -13.42 60.35 -0.39
C LYS A 3 -12.40 59.40 -1.02
N SER A 4 -11.61 58.76 -0.16
CA SER A 4 -10.58 57.79 -0.51
C SER A 4 -11.21 56.40 -0.70
N PRO A 5 -11.09 55.74 -1.85
CA PRO A 5 -11.56 54.36 -2.01
C PRO A 5 -10.44 53.41 -1.57
N ARG A 6 -10.63 52.70 -0.44
CA ARG A 6 -9.76 51.58 -0.07
C ARG A 6 -9.99 50.44 -1.05
N ARG A 7 -8.98 50.19 -1.89
CA ARG A 7 -8.87 49.04 -2.80
C ARG A 7 -8.91 47.74 -1.99
N THR A 8 -9.90 46.90 -2.26
CA THR A 8 -9.94 45.51 -1.79
C THR A 8 -8.95 44.70 -2.63
N ALA A 9 -7.79 44.38 -2.07
CA ALA A 9 -6.83 43.49 -2.69
C ALA A 9 -7.36 42.04 -2.61
N VAL A 10 -7.86 41.52 -3.73
CA VAL A 10 -8.19 40.10 -3.87
C VAL A 10 -6.88 39.34 -3.96
N LEU A 11 -6.51 38.66 -2.89
CA LEU A 11 -5.40 37.70 -2.84
C LEU A 11 -5.74 36.49 -3.73
N THR A 12 -5.27 36.52 -4.97
CA THR A 12 -5.26 35.35 -5.87
C THR A 12 -4.36 34.26 -5.28
N GLN A 13 -4.97 33.14 -4.90
CA GLN A 13 -4.27 31.94 -4.46
C GLN A 13 -3.51 31.29 -5.64
N PRO A 14 -2.28 30.79 -5.44
CA PRO A 14 -1.53 30.13 -6.50
C PRO A 14 -2.13 28.75 -6.82
N LYS A 15 -2.36 28.50 -8.11
CA LYS A 15 -2.78 27.20 -8.67
C LYS A 15 -1.76 26.12 -8.27
N ARG A 16 -2.22 25.08 -7.56
CA ARG A 16 -1.42 23.87 -7.31
C ARG A 16 -1.04 23.23 -8.65
N ALA A 17 0.27 23.14 -8.90
CA ALA A 17 0.82 22.43 -10.03
C ALA A 17 0.47 20.93 -9.94
N ALA A 18 -0.34 20.46 -10.88
CA ALA A 18 -0.52 19.03 -11.10
C ALA A 18 0.78 18.48 -11.68
N SER A 19 1.55 17.75 -10.86
CA SER A 19 2.77 17.07 -11.31
C SER A 19 2.40 15.99 -12.34
N ALA A 20 3.08 16.06 -13.49
CA ALA A 20 2.86 15.24 -14.67
C ALA A 20 3.04 13.73 -14.38
N ARG A 21 2.06 12.92 -14.81
CA ARG A 21 2.12 11.45 -14.76
C ARG A 21 3.06 10.93 -15.85
N ALA A 22 4.14 10.24 -15.45
CA ALA A 22 4.88 9.37 -16.34
C ALA A 22 3.98 8.20 -16.78
N SER A 23 3.85 7.98 -18.09
CA SER A 23 3.07 6.90 -18.70
C SER A 23 3.79 5.55 -18.60
N GLY A 24 4.02 5.09 -17.37
CA GLY A 24 4.43 3.72 -17.07
C GLY A 24 3.21 2.89 -16.67
N LYS A 25 3.22 1.59 -16.99
CA LYS A 25 2.24 0.62 -16.50
C LYS A 25 2.06 0.81 -14.99
N THR A 26 0.85 1.14 -14.53
CA THR A 26 0.61 1.44 -13.10
C THR A 26 0.88 0.18 -12.28
N LYS A 27 1.93 0.20 -11.46
CA LYS A 27 2.27 -0.87 -10.51
C LYS A 27 1.45 -0.69 -9.25
N TYR A 28 0.61 -1.66 -8.90
CA TYR A 28 -0.30 -1.55 -7.75
C TYR A 28 0.27 -2.09 -6.46
N ILE A 29 1.25 -3.00 -6.52
CA ILE A 29 1.76 -3.74 -5.37
C ILE A 29 3.28 -3.67 -5.30
N TYR A 30 3.79 -3.31 -4.13
CA TYR A 30 5.22 -3.16 -3.85
C TYR A 30 5.65 -4.18 -2.81
N ALA A 31 6.56 -5.08 -3.17
CA ALA A 31 7.06 -6.11 -2.26
C ALA A 31 8.16 -5.58 -1.33
N PHE A 32 8.28 -6.18 -0.15
CA PHE A 32 9.39 -6.00 0.78
C PHE A 32 9.70 -7.34 1.47
N GLY A 33 10.97 -7.59 1.77
CA GLY A 33 11.47 -8.80 2.44
C GLY A 33 12.59 -9.47 1.65
N ALA A 34 13.12 -10.57 2.17
CA ALA A 34 14.25 -11.29 1.54
C ALA A 34 15.45 -10.39 1.18
N GLY A 35 15.71 -9.37 2.01
CA GLY A 35 16.83 -8.42 1.84
C GLY A 35 16.62 -7.34 0.77
N LYS A 36 15.44 -7.22 0.15
CA LYS A 36 15.16 -6.17 -0.84
C LYS A 36 13.70 -5.72 -0.82
N ALA A 37 13.47 -4.42 -0.99
CA ALA A 37 12.14 -3.87 -1.22
C ALA A 37 12.03 -3.11 -2.54
N ASP A 38 10.82 -3.12 -3.10
CA ASP A 38 10.45 -2.35 -4.29
C ASP A 38 10.20 -0.86 -3.96
N GLY A 39 9.93 -0.55 -2.69
CA GLY A 39 9.62 0.78 -2.18
C GLY A 39 10.78 1.42 -1.42
N ARG A 40 10.56 2.64 -0.91
CA ARG A 40 11.51 3.44 -0.13
C ARG A 40 10.78 4.46 0.75
N ALA A 41 11.46 5.03 1.74
CA ALA A 41 10.89 5.95 2.71
C ALA A 41 10.21 7.20 2.10
N GLU A 42 10.63 7.67 0.92
CA GLU A 42 10.04 8.84 0.26
C GLU A 42 8.66 8.55 -0.32
N MET A 43 8.32 7.28 -0.52
CA MET A 43 7.06 6.85 -1.16
C MET A 43 5.88 6.80 -0.17
N LYS A 44 5.91 7.57 0.92
CA LYS A 44 4.85 7.63 1.95
C LYS A 44 3.46 7.93 1.40
N GLN A 45 3.36 8.79 0.37
CA GLN A 45 2.08 9.11 -0.24
C GLN A 45 1.48 7.94 -1.02
N LEU A 46 2.34 7.08 -1.59
CA LEU A 46 1.92 5.94 -2.39
C LEU A 46 1.74 4.65 -1.57
N LEU A 47 2.62 4.40 -0.59
CA LEU A 47 2.66 3.17 0.21
C LEU A 47 2.06 3.33 1.61
N GLY A 48 1.73 4.56 2.00
CA GLY A 48 1.44 4.91 3.38
C GLY A 48 2.70 4.92 4.27
N GLY A 49 2.57 5.42 5.49
CA GLY A 49 3.68 5.52 6.44
C GLY A 49 4.25 4.16 6.84
N LYS A 50 3.38 3.16 7.08
CA LYS A 50 3.81 1.80 7.45
C LYS A 50 4.51 1.09 6.30
N GLY A 51 3.93 1.10 5.10
CA GLY A 51 4.50 0.43 3.94
C GLY A 51 5.85 1.03 3.52
N ALA A 52 5.95 2.37 3.52
CA ALA A 52 7.21 3.05 3.22
C ALA A 52 8.31 2.73 4.24
N ASN A 53 7.98 2.69 5.54
CA ASN A 53 8.94 2.34 6.58
C ASN A 53 9.38 0.87 6.51
N LEU A 54 8.47 -0.07 6.24
CA LEU A 54 8.82 -1.49 6.09
C LEU A 54 9.75 -1.72 4.88
N ALA A 55 9.50 -1.01 3.79
CA ALA A 55 10.38 -1.04 2.62
C ALA A 55 11.78 -0.49 2.96
N GLU A 56 11.83 0.64 3.68
CA GLU A 56 13.09 1.24 4.12
C GLU A 56 13.89 0.31 5.03
N MET A 57 13.24 -0.24 6.06
CA MET A 57 13.87 -1.19 6.98
C MET A 57 14.44 -2.40 6.25
N THR A 58 13.70 -2.93 5.27
CA THR A 58 14.17 -4.04 4.43
C THR A 58 15.42 -3.64 3.63
N ASN A 59 15.42 -2.48 2.98
CA ASN A 59 16.55 -2.01 2.19
C ASN A 59 17.79 -1.69 3.05
N MET A 60 17.59 -1.32 4.32
CA MET A 60 18.65 -1.16 5.33
C MET A 60 19.19 -2.51 5.86
N GLY A 61 18.63 -3.64 5.44
CA GLY A 61 19.06 -4.97 5.89
C GLY A 61 18.49 -5.39 7.24
N VAL A 62 17.51 -4.67 7.78
CA VAL A 62 16.80 -5.10 9.00
C VAL A 62 15.97 -6.35 8.66
N PRO A 63 16.00 -7.40 9.50
CA PRO A 63 15.21 -8.61 9.26
C PRO A 63 13.72 -8.33 9.44
N VAL A 64 13.05 -8.01 8.33
CA VAL A 64 11.59 -7.80 8.27
C VAL A 64 10.94 -9.03 7.61
N PRO A 65 9.84 -9.57 8.19
CA PRO A 65 9.07 -10.63 7.54
C PRO A 65 8.62 -10.20 6.14
N ALA A 66 8.74 -11.10 5.17
CA ALA A 66 8.38 -10.79 3.80
C ALA A 66 6.89 -10.49 3.65
N GLY A 67 6.57 -9.56 2.76
CA GLY A 67 5.21 -9.10 2.50
C GLY A 67 5.17 -8.13 1.34
N PHE A 68 4.02 -7.48 1.17
CA PHE A 68 3.85 -6.47 0.15
C PHE A 68 2.81 -5.42 0.58
N THR A 69 2.89 -4.24 -0.02
CA THR A 69 1.97 -3.12 0.18
C THR A 69 1.17 -2.87 -1.08
N ILE A 70 -0.16 -2.85 -0.94
CA ILE A 70 -1.09 -2.36 -1.96
C ILE A 70 -1.12 -0.83 -1.86
N THR A 71 -0.88 -0.16 -2.99
CA THR A 71 -0.76 1.31 -3.00
C THR A 71 -2.06 2.04 -2.64
N THR A 72 -1.93 3.26 -2.14
CA THR A 72 -3.05 4.19 -1.90
C THR A 72 -3.81 4.53 -3.18
N GLU A 73 -3.16 4.47 -4.35
CA GLU A 73 -3.81 4.66 -5.64
C GLU A 73 -4.86 3.58 -5.95
N VAL A 74 -4.67 2.35 -5.48
CA VAL A 74 -5.68 1.28 -5.61
C VAL A 74 -6.92 1.65 -4.83
N CYS A 75 -6.76 2.14 -3.60
CA CYS A 75 -7.88 2.60 -2.78
C CYS A 75 -8.65 3.74 -3.46
N ARG A 76 -7.94 4.74 -4.01
CA ARG A 76 -8.56 5.81 -4.80
C ARG A 76 -9.35 5.26 -5.99
N LYS A 77 -8.74 4.38 -6.80
CA LYS A 77 -9.39 3.77 -7.97
C LYS A 77 -10.61 2.93 -7.57
N PHE A 78 -10.54 2.21 -6.45
CA PHE A 78 -11.66 1.41 -5.95
C PHE A 78 -12.91 2.26 -5.72
N TYR A 79 -12.77 3.43 -5.11
CA TYR A 79 -13.90 4.36 -4.93
C TYR A 79 -14.35 5.01 -6.25
N GLU A 80 -13.42 5.40 -7.13
CA GLU A 80 -13.74 5.97 -8.46
C GLU A 80 -14.52 4.99 -9.35
N LEU A 81 -14.27 3.69 -9.22
CA LEU A 81 -14.93 2.62 -9.98
C LEU A 81 -16.24 2.12 -9.32
N GLY A 82 -16.71 2.80 -8.28
CA GLY A 82 -17.92 2.41 -7.55
C GLY A 82 -17.72 1.12 -6.76
N GLN A 83 -16.67 1.08 -5.93
CA GLN A 83 -16.30 -0.05 -5.07
C GLN A 83 -15.96 -1.33 -5.85
N ARG A 84 -15.30 -1.15 -7.00
CA ARG A 84 -14.80 -2.25 -7.83
C ARG A 84 -13.28 -2.20 -7.94
N TRP A 85 -12.67 -3.38 -8.01
CA TRP A 85 -11.22 -3.49 -8.17
C TRP A 85 -10.76 -2.92 -9.51
N PRO A 86 -9.62 -2.20 -9.55
CA PRO A 86 -9.03 -1.79 -10.82
C PRO A 86 -8.56 -3.00 -11.61
N GLN A 87 -8.71 -2.95 -12.94
CA GLN A 87 -8.27 -4.01 -13.84
C GLN A 87 -6.78 -4.34 -13.63
N GLY A 88 -6.47 -5.64 -13.56
CA GLY A 88 -5.11 -6.16 -13.40
C GLY A 88 -4.64 -6.31 -11.96
N LEU A 89 -5.38 -5.79 -10.96
CA LEU A 89 -5.01 -5.95 -9.55
C LEU A 89 -4.97 -7.41 -9.12
N ASP A 90 -5.97 -8.22 -9.48
CA ASP A 90 -6.04 -9.63 -9.09
C ASP A 90 -4.84 -10.43 -9.62
N ALA A 91 -4.43 -10.16 -10.87
CA ALA A 91 -3.27 -10.80 -11.47
C ALA A 91 -1.97 -10.40 -10.76
N GLU A 92 -1.80 -9.11 -10.44
CA GLU A 92 -0.63 -8.64 -9.69
C GLU A 92 -0.61 -9.21 -8.27
N LEU A 93 -1.77 -9.29 -7.61
CA LEU A 93 -1.91 -9.86 -6.27
C LEU A 93 -1.55 -11.35 -6.26
N ALA A 94 -2.07 -12.13 -7.21
CA ALA A 94 -1.74 -13.55 -7.34
C ALA A 94 -0.24 -13.78 -7.60
N GLN A 95 0.39 -12.94 -8.43
CA GLN A 95 1.84 -12.99 -8.65
C GLN A 95 2.63 -12.72 -7.38
N ARG A 96 2.20 -11.74 -6.57
CA ARG A 96 2.88 -11.36 -5.33
C ARG A 96 2.66 -12.38 -4.21
N LEU A 97 1.49 -13.01 -4.16
CA LEU A 97 1.24 -14.13 -3.25
C LEU A 97 2.15 -15.31 -3.59
N LYS A 98 2.26 -15.69 -4.86
CA LYS A 98 3.20 -16.74 -5.31
C LYS A 98 4.66 -16.42 -4.98
N TRP A 99 5.06 -15.17 -5.15
CA TRP A 99 6.39 -14.72 -4.72
C TRP A 99 6.58 -14.90 -3.21
N LEU A 100 5.58 -14.52 -2.41
CA LEU A 100 5.62 -14.65 -0.95
C LEU A 100 5.72 -16.12 -0.51
N GLU A 101 4.96 -17.02 -1.14
CA GLU A 101 5.08 -18.47 -0.96
C GLU A 101 6.50 -18.96 -1.28
N GLY A 102 7.08 -18.50 -2.40
CA GLY A 102 8.43 -18.85 -2.81
C GLY A 102 9.53 -18.39 -1.85
N VAL A 103 9.37 -17.21 -1.23
CA VAL A 103 10.30 -16.66 -0.23
C VAL A 103 10.16 -17.37 1.12
N THR A 104 8.92 -17.62 1.55
CA THR A 104 8.64 -18.20 2.87
C THR A 104 8.70 -19.73 2.88
N LYS A 105 8.69 -20.37 1.70
CA LYS A 105 8.55 -21.82 1.51
C LYS A 105 7.28 -22.39 2.13
N LYS A 106 6.21 -21.59 2.21
CA LYS A 106 4.88 -21.95 2.70
C LYS A 106 3.83 -21.73 1.62
N GLY A 107 2.70 -22.43 1.66
CA GLY A 107 1.62 -22.31 0.68
C GLY A 107 0.38 -21.65 1.27
N PHE A 108 -0.19 -20.65 0.60
CA PHE A 108 -1.43 -20.01 1.04
C PHE A 108 -2.60 -20.96 0.83
N GLY A 109 -3.18 -21.42 1.95
CA GLY A 109 -4.20 -22.47 1.93
C GLY A 109 -3.64 -23.91 1.88
N ASP A 110 -2.32 -24.13 1.98
CA ASP A 110 -1.75 -25.47 2.05
C ASP A 110 -2.05 -26.12 3.42
N PRO A 111 -2.73 -27.28 3.47
CA PRO A 111 -3.07 -27.95 4.73
C PRO A 111 -1.88 -28.54 5.48
N ARG A 112 -0.70 -28.67 4.85
CA ARG A 112 0.50 -29.28 5.45
C ARG A 112 1.53 -28.25 5.91
N ASN A 113 1.61 -27.10 5.25
CA ASN A 113 2.54 -26.02 5.59
C ASN A 113 1.94 -24.65 5.23
N PRO A 114 0.96 -24.17 6.01
CA PRO A 114 0.14 -23.02 5.67
C PRO A 114 0.93 -21.71 5.76
N LEU A 115 0.80 -20.88 4.72
CA LEU A 115 1.17 -19.48 4.75
C LEU A 115 0.02 -18.67 5.36
N LEU A 116 0.25 -18.09 6.53
CA LEU A 116 -0.65 -17.14 7.17
C LEU A 116 -0.13 -15.72 6.96
N VAL A 117 -1.04 -14.80 6.68
CA VAL A 117 -0.72 -13.40 6.46
C VAL A 117 -1.43 -12.50 7.47
N SER A 118 -0.81 -11.36 7.76
CA SER A 118 -1.46 -10.27 8.49
C SER A 118 -1.82 -9.15 7.52
N VAL A 119 -3.04 -8.63 7.63
CA VAL A 119 -3.53 -7.52 6.82
C VAL A 119 -3.66 -6.30 7.73
N ARG A 120 -2.97 -5.23 7.35
CA ARG A 120 -2.86 -4.01 8.15
C ARG A 120 -3.15 -2.79 7.28
N SER A 121 -4.05 -1.93 7.75
CA SER A 121 -4.30 -0.64 7.12
C SER A 121 -3.09 0.30 7.28
N GLY A 122 -2.82 1.09 6.23
CA GLY A 122 -1.73 2.06 6.20
C GLY A 122 -2.08 3.24 5.30
N ALA A 123 -2.05 4.44 5.87
CA ALA A 123 -2.26 5.70 5.17
C ALA A 123 -1.00 6.56 5.24
N ALA A 124 -0.92 7.60 4.42
CA ALA A 124 0.22 8.53 4.41
C ALA A 124 0.37 9.28 5.74
N VAL A 125 -0.76 9.59 6.38
CA VAL A 125 -0.83 10.21 7.71
C VAL A 125 -1.55 9.24 8.65
N SER A 126 -1.09 9.18 9.90
CA SER A 126 -1.75 8.35 10.92
C SER A 126 -3.16 8.88 11.15
N MET A 127 -4.15 8.02 10.94
CA MET A 127 -5.55 8.33 11.17
C MET A 127 -6.05 7.40 12.29
N PRO A 128 -6.33 7.94 13.50
CA PRO A 128 -7.04 7.20 14.54
C PRO A 128 -8.40 6.74 14.00
N GLY A 129 -8.76 5.46 14.20
CA GLY A 129 -10.00 4.88 13.68
C GLY A 129 -9.90 4.22 12.29
N MET A 130 -8.70 4.04 11.74
CA MET A 130 -8.53 3.16 10.57
C MET A 130 -8.73 1.68 10.92
N MET A 131 -9.16 0.92 9.91
CA MET A 131 -9.44 -0.53 9.96
C MET A 131 -8.44 -1.31 10.81
N ASP A 132 -8.98 -2.20 11.64
CA ASP A 132 -8.24 -3.09 12.53
C ASP A 132 -7.23 -3.98 11.80
N THR A 133 -6.20 -4.40 12.54
CA THR A 133 -5.24 -5.38 12.04
C THR A 133 -5.87 -6.77 12.07
N ILE A 134 -5.97 -7.42 10.92
CA ILE A 134 -6.41 -8.81 10.82
C ILE A 134 -5.18 -9.70 10.86
N LEU A 135 -5.12 -10.60 11.83
CA LEU A 135 -4.05 -11.58 11.98
C LEU A 135 -4.52 -12.96 11.52
N ASN A 136 -3.57 -13.82 11.15
CA ASN A 136 -3.79 -15.22 10.79
C ASN A 136 -4.76 -15.46 9.63
N LEU A 137 -4.81 -14.53 8.66
CA LEU A 137 -5.60 -14.73 7.46
C LEU A 137 -4.96 -15.86 6.64
N GLY A 138 -5.79 -16.83 6.23
CA GLY A 138 -5.36 -18.09 5.64
C GLY A 138 -5.73 -19.31 6.48
N LEU A 139 -6.15 -19.10 7.74
CA LEU A 139 -6.71 -20.16 8.57
C LEU A 139 -8.09 -20.62 8.08
N ASN A 140 -8.24 -21.92 7.92
CA ASN A 140 -9.49 -22.64 7.69
C ASN A 140 -9.42 -24.04 8.33
N THR A 141 -10.51 -24.81 8.24
CA THR A 141 -10.62 -26.15 8.82
C THR A 141 -9.53 -27.12 8.34
N GLN A 142 -8.99 -26.93 7.14
CA GLN A 142 -7.94 -27.80 6.59
C GLN A 142 -6.56 -27.35 7.04
N THR A 143 -6.27 -26.04 7.02
CA THR A 143 -4.94 -25.50 7.34
C THR A 143 -4.59 -25.53 8.81
N VAL A 144 -5.59 -25.55 9.71
CA VAL A 144 -5.33 -25.62 11.16
C VAL A 144 -4.59 -26.90 11.55
N HIS A 145 -4.76 -27.98 10.78
CA HIS A 145 -4.11 -29.27 11.05
C HIS A 145 -2.62 -29.30 10.69
N GLY A 146 -2.14 -28.36 9.85
CA GLY A 146 -0.74 -28.26 9.43
C GLY A 146 0.06 -27.16 10.13
N MET A 147 -0.47 -26.58 11.22
CA MET A 147 0.23 -25.57 12.01
C MET A 147 1.32 -26.16 12.89
#